data_AF-A0A7C0XWL2-F1
#
_entry.id   AF-A0A7C0XWL2-F1
#
_cell.length_a   1.000
_cell.length_b   1.000
_cell.length_c   1.000
_cell.angle_alpha   90.00
_cell.angle_beta   90.00
_cell.angle_gamma   90.00
#
_symmetry.space_group_name_H-M   'P 1'
#
loop_
_entity.id
_entity.type
_entity.pdbx_description
1 polymer ?
#
loop_
_entity_poly.entity_id
_entity_poly.type
_entity_poly.pdbx_seq_one_letter_code
_entity_poly.pdbx_strand_id
1 'polypeptide(L)'
;MFLIYDTETTGLPVNDNAPLSDFNNWPRLVQLAWQIHDEKGELVEVKNFIVRPEGFVIPRAAEKVHGISTERALKEGEELSMVLEEFGQALQKAEVVAGHNVNFDNTVVRVECMRKSLSCLLTEKTIVDTKEASTNYCAIPGGRGGKFKWPKLSELHVKLFGKDFDAAHNASADVQATARCFLELIRLNVISATMLGLSEETIREFKELHPVPIEPIGLKIETYSKEKPKTEKPVSQSVANHEVTVKQEAQSFTHLHVHTQFSVLDGLSKIPALIKKAKDDGMPAVAITDHGNMFGVKSFHQTALKEGIKPILGCEMYVARRGLERKESKVDASGWHLVVLAKNETGYHNLLKLVSAGWTKGYYYKPRIDKALLKKHHEGLIVLTACLGGEIPSKIVNEGVEKAEEALLEYKAIFGDDFYLELQRHKSGDPEMDRRVYEDQEYVNIELLKLSVKYGIKVVATNDVHFINTEDAGAHDRLICIGTARDLDDPKRLHYTQQEWFKTHEEMSALFADIPEAVANTQEIADKVEVYELDHKPIMPEFEIPAPFKDANAYLRDITYEGAKERYPEMDDALRERIDFELETIKSMGFPDYFLIVWDFLKAAREMGVSVGPGRG
;
A
#
# COMPACT_ATOMS: atom_id res chain seq x y z
N MET A 1 -20.12 7.29 -41.68
CA MET A 1 -20.47 6.30 -40.62
C MET A 1 -19.76 6.62 -39.32
N PHE A 2 -20.35 6.22 -38.20
CA PHE A 2 -19.84 6.39 -36.84
C PHE A 2 -19.35 5.05 -36.29
N LEU A 3 -18.11 4.99 -35.78
CA LEU A 3 -17.60 3.84 -35.05
C LEU A 3 -17.55 4.19 -33.56
N ILE A 4 -18.22 3.41 -32.73
CA ILE A 4 -18.20 3.56 -31.28
C ILE A 4 -17.53 2.35 -30.67
N TYR A 5 -16.50 2.54 -29.86
CA TYR A 5 -15.73 1.43 -29.32
C TYR A 5 -15.22 1.71 -27.90
N ASP A 6 -14.83 0.63 -27.21
CA ASP A 6 -14.31 0.63 -25.85
C ASP A 6 -13.30 -0.50 -25.67
N THR A 7 -12.37 -0.34 -24.73
CA THR A 7 -11.35 -1.34 -24.41
C THR A 7 -11.32 -1.72 -22.93
N GLU A 8 -11.17 -3.02 -22.67
CA GLU A 8 -10.72 -3.50 -21.36
C GLU A 8 -9.21 -3.72 -21.40
N THR A 9 -8.54 -3.45 -20.28
CA THR A 9 -7.08 -3.49 -20.21
C THR A 9 -6.59 -4.12 -18.92
N THR A 10 -5.30 -4.47 -18.87
CA THR A 10 -4.66 -5.01 -17.65
C THR A 10 -4.52 -4.00 -16.51
N GLY A 11 -4.90 -2.73 -16.71
CA GLY A 11 -4.81 -1.69 -15.70
C GLY A 11 -4.64 -0.29 -16.30
N LEU A 12 -4.07 0.63 -15.52
CA LEU A 12 -3.77 2.00 -15.96
C LEU A 12 -2.27 2.14 -16.27
N PRO A 13 -1.88 3.11 -17.11
CA PRO A 13 -0.48 3.40 -17.36
C PRO A 13 0.22 3.86 -16.07
N VAL A 14 1.52 3.55 -15.98
CA VAL A 14 2.35 3.98 -14.85
C VAL A 14 2.50 5.52 -14.84
N ASN A 15 2.59 6.11 -16.02
CA ASN A 15 2.66 7.54 -16.28
C ASN A 15 1.86 7.88 -17.54
N ASP A 16 0.82 8.69 -17.39
CA ASP A 16 -0.05 9.14 -18.49
C ASP A 16 0.68 9.92 -19.58
N ASN A 17 1.86 10.48 -19.28
CA ASN A 17 2.64 11.32 -20.20
C ASN A 17 3.82 10.57 -20.85
N ALA A 18 3.94 9.25 -20.67
CA ALA A 18 5.05 8.51 -21.26
C ALA A 18 4.92 8.45 -22.80
N PRO A 19 6.04 8.38 -23.54
CA PRO A 19 5.99 8.11 -24.98
C PRO A 19 5.24 6.81 -25.30
N LEU A 20 4.55 6.74 -26.44
CA LEU A 20 3.85 5.51 -26.87
C LEU A 20 4.79 4.32 -27.11
N SER A 21 6.06 4.60 -27.40
CA SER A 21 7.11 3.61 -27.54
C SER A 21 7.59 3.01 -26.22
N ASP A 22 7.21 3.59 -25.07
CA ASP A 22 7.49 3.01 -23.76
C ASP A 22 6.46 1.91 -23.45
N PHE A 23 6.65 0.75 -24.08
CA PHE A 23 5.71 -0.36 -24.00
C PHE A 23 5.53 -0.91 -22.58
N ASN A 24 6.45 -0.68 -21.65
CA ASN A 24 6.29 -1.14 -20.26
C ASN A 24 5.41 -0.20 -19.45
N ASN A 25 5.26 1.06 -19.88
CA ASN A 25 4.39 2.03 -19.22
C ASN A 25 2.91 1.75 -19.47
N TRP A 26 2.55 1.34 -20.69
CA TRP A 26 1.18 1.25 -21.14
C TRP A 26 0.58 -0.14 -20.89
N PRO A 27 -0.70 -0.21 -20.45
CA PRO A 27 -1.36 -1.49 -20.18
C PRO A 27 -1.58 -2.30 -21.46
N ARG A 28 -1.88 -3.59 -21.31
CA ARG A 28 -2.19 -4.49 -22.42
C ARG A 28 -3.68 -4.52 -22.71
N LEU A 29 -4.03 -4.61 -23.99
CA LEU A 29 -5.42 -4.79 -24.43
C LEU A 29 -5.93 -6.19 -24.05
N VAL A 30 -7.07 -6.26 -23.38
CA VAL A 30 -7.72 -7.49 -22.92
C VAL A 30 -9.00 -7.76 -23.68
N GLN A 31 -9.78 -6.71 -23.97
CA GLN A 31 -11.01 -6.81 -24.77
C GLN A 31 -11.11 -5.60 -25.68
N LEU A 32 -11.60 -5.82 -26.89
CA LEU A 32 -11.95 -4.76 -27.84
C LEU A 32 -13.34 -5.03 -28.40
N ALA A 33 -14.26 -4.10 -28.15
CA ALA A 33 -15.62 -4.17 -28.69
C ALA A 33 -15.93 -2.90 -29.47
N TRP A 34 -16.75 -3.00 -30.52
CA TRP A 34 -17.22 -1.84 -31.27
C TRP A 34 -18.58 -2.05 -31.92
N GLN A 35 -19.22 -0.92 -32.24
CA GLN A 35 -20.40 -0.82 -33.08
C GLN A 35 -20.13 0.18 -34.20
N ILE A 36 -20.62 -0.13 -35.41
CA ILE A 36 -20.66 0.83 -36.52
C ILE A 36 -22.11 1.20 -36.77
N HIS A 37 -22.38 2.50 -36.83
CA HIS A 37 -23.66 3.07 -37.22
C HIS A 37 -23.52 3.88 -38.50
N ASP A 38 -24.56 3.86 -39.32
CA ASP A 38 -24.64 4.80 -40.44
C ASP A 38 -24.96 6.22 -39.96
N GLU A 39 -25.02 7.18 -40.89
CA GLU A 39 -25.33 8.58 -40.57
C GLU A 39 -26.76 8.80 -40.06
N LYS A 40 -27.64 7.82 -40.26
CA LYS A 40 -29.01 7.80 -39.72
C LYS A 40 -29.06 7.20 -38.32
N GLY A 41 -27.95 6.68 -37.79
CA GLY A 41 -27.85 6.02 -36.49
C GLY A 41 -28.26 4.54 -36.52
N GLU A 42 -28.53 3.97 -37.69
CA GLU A 42 -28.85 2.54 -37.81
C GLU A 42 -27.60 1.69 -37.60
N LEU A 43 -27.74 0.61 -36.84
CA LEU A 43 -26.64 -0.30 -36.54
C LEU A 43 -26.26 -1.13 -37.78
N VAL A 44 -25.00 -1.04 -38.21
CA VAL A 44 -24.44 -1.72 -39.37
C VAL A 44 -23.60 -2.93 -38.96
N GLU A 45 -22.81 -2.80 -37.90
CA GLU A 45 -21.85 -3.84 -37.47
C GLU A 45 -21.72 -3.85 -35.95
N VAL A 46 -21.56 -5.04 -35.37
CA VAL A 46 -21.19 -5.25 -33.97
C VAL A 46 -20.09 -6.30 -33.93
N LYS A 47 -19.01 -6.02 -33.20
CA LYS A 47 -17.95 -6.99 -32.93
C LYS A 47 -17.50 -6.87 -31.48
N ASN A 48 -17.09 -8.00 -30.92
CA ASN A 48 -16.58 -8.10 -29.56
C ASN A 48 -15.52 -9.20 -29.53
N PHE A 49 -14.30 -8.86 -29.14
CA PHE A 49 -13.17 -9.77 -29.08
C PHE A 49 -12.52 -9.73 -27.71
N ILE A 50 -12.29 -10.90 -27.12
CA ILE A 50 -11.31 -11.07 -26.04
C ILE A 50 -9.95 -11.30 -26.71
N VAL A 51 -8.92 -10.62 -26.25
CA VAL A 51 -7.56 -10.76 -26.76
C VAL A 51 -6.83 -11.84 -25.97
N ARG A 52 -6.23 -12.80 -26.69
CA ARG A 52 -5.39 -13.83 -26.10
C ARG A 52 -4.11 -13.20 -25.53
N PRO A 53 -3.77 -13.43 -24.25
CA PRO A 53 -2.55 -12.88 -23.68
C PRO A 53 -1.28 -13.46 -24.32
N GLU A 54 -0.39 -12.59 -24.78
CA GLU A 54 0.92 -12.94 -25.34
C GLU A 54 2.04 -12.37 -24.47
N GLY A 55 2.64 -13.22 -23.63
CA GLY A 55 3.74 -12.83 -22.73
C GLY A 55 3.33 -11.87 -21.62
N PHE A 56 2.06 -11.91 -21.19
CA PHE A 56 1.56 -11.17 -20.04
C PHE A 56 0.44 -11.93 -19.35
N VAL A 57 0.15 -11.54 -18.11
CA VAL A 57 -1.02 -12.01 -17.36
C VAL A 57 -1.99 -10.86 -17.14
N ILE A 58 -3.28 -11.17 -17.07
CA ILE A 58 -4.33 -10.23 -16.67
C ILE A 58 -4.37 -10.23 -15.14
N PRO A 59 -4.02 -9.11 -14.47
CA PRO A 59 -3.99 -9.07 -13.02
C PRO A 59 -5.36 -9.26 -12.40
N ARG A 60 -5.41 -9.84 -11.20
CA ARG A 60 -6.66 -10.06 -10.45
C ARG A 60 -7.43 -8.75 -10.21
N ALA A 61 -6.72 -7.64 -9.99
CA ALA A 61 -7.33 -6.32 -9.86
C ALA A 61 -8.12 -5.93 -11.11
N ALA A 62 -7.62 -6.21 -12.31
CA ALA A 62 -8.30 -5.95 -13.58
C ALA A 62 -9.47 -6.94 -13.80
N GLU A 63 -9.24 -8.23 -13.52
CA GLU A 63 -10.29 -9.26 -13.57
C GLU A 63 -11.49 -8.92 -12.67
N LYS A 64 -11.28 -8.37 -11.48
CA LYS A 64 -12.38 -7.93 -10.60
C LYS A 64 -13.23 -6.80 -11.19
N VAL A 65 -12.65 -6.00 -12.09
CA VAL A 65 -13.31 -4.91 -12.79
C VAL A 65 -14.12 -5.48 -13.96
N HIS A 66 -13.47 -6.18 -14.89
CA HIS A 66 -14.09 -6.55 -16.17
C HIS A 66 -14.47 -8.04 -16.33
N GLY A 67 -14.08 -8.90 -15.38
CA GLY A 67 -14.49 -10.32 -15.34
C GLY A 67 -13.79 -11.23 -16.36
N ILE A 68 -12.63 -10.84 -16.89
CA ILE A 68 -11.86 -11.65 -17.84
C ILE A 68 -10.56 -12.09 -17.15
N SER A 69 -10.47 -13.37 -16.81
CA SER A 69 -9.25 -13.95 -16.23
C SER A 69 -8.23 -14.28 -17.32
N THR A 70 -6.96 -14.45 -16.92
CA THR A 70 -5.91 -14.94 -17.82
C THR A 70 -6.28 -16.30 -18.43
N GLU A 71 -6.82 -17.22 -17.62
CA GLU A 71 -7.24 -18.55 -18.07
C GLU A 71 -8.33 -18.47 -19.14
N ARG A 72 -9.35 -17.63 -18.89
CA ARG A 72 -10.44 -17.42 -19.84
C ARG A 72 -9.93 -16.81 -21.15
N ALA A 73 -9.09 -15.78 -21.07
CA ALA A 73 -8.55 -15.12 -22.25
C ALA A 73 -7.62 -16.04 -23.06
N LEU A 74 -6.90 -16.97 -22.43
CA LEU A 74 -6.13 -17.98 -23.14
C LEU A 74 -7.03 -19.00 -23.89
N LYS A 75 -8.18 -19.35 -23.31
CA LYS A 75 -9.10 -20.35 -23.86
C LYS A 75 -10.02 -19.79 -24.95
N GLU A 76 -10.56 -18.60 -24.73
CA GLU A 76 -11.60 -17.98 -25.55
C GLU A 76 -11.08 -16.80 -26.40
N GLY A 77 -9.88 -16.31 -26.09
CA GLY A 77 -9.33 -15.14 -26.75
C GLY A 77 -8.74 -15.43 -28.13
N GLU A 78 -8.76 -14.38 -28.94
CA GLU A 78 -8.25 -14.34 -30.30
C GLU A 78 -6.87 -13.68 -30.38
N GLU A 79 -6.12 -13.99 -31.43
CA GLU A 79 -4.79 -13.41 -31.64
C GLU A 79 -4.87 -11.88 -31.82
N LEU A 80 -4.01 -11.14 -31.11
CA LEU A 80 -4.05 -9.68 -31.09
C LEU A 80 -3.94 -9.08 -32.50
N SER A 81 -3.09 -9.63 -33.36
CA SER A 81 -2.94 -9.13 -34.74
C SER A 81 -4.24 -9.23 -35.53
N MET A 82 -4.98 -10.33 -35.40
CA MET A 82 -6.26 -10.51 -36.09
C MET A 82 -7.30 -9.50 -35.59
N VAL A 83 -7.37 -9.32 -34.26
CA VAL A 83 -8.30 -8.35 -33.65
C VAL A 83 -8.00 -6.92 -34.13
N LEU A 84 -6.72 -6.52 -34.18
CA LEU A 84 -6.31 -5.20 -34.66
C LEU A 84 -6.55 -5.01 -36.17
N GLU A 85 -6.39 -6.06 -36.98
CA GLU A 85 -6.69 -6.02 -38.42
C GLU A 85 -8.20 -5.88 -38.68
N GLU A 86 -9.04 -6.64 -37.99
CA GLU A 86 -10.51 -6.50 -38.05
C GLU A 86 -10.95 -5.09 -37.63
N PHE A 87 -10.37 -4.56 -36.54
CA PHE A 87 -10.64 -3.20 -36.11
C PHE A 87 -10.15 -2.16 -37.14
N GLY A 88 -9.01 -2.40 -37.77
CA GLY A 88 -8.50 -1.58 -38.88
C GLY A 88 -9.48 -1.51 -40.07
N GLN A 89 -10.10 -2.64 -40.42
CA GLN A 89 -11.14 -2.68 -41.45
C GLN A 89 -12.40 -1.92 -41.02
N ALA A 90 -12.81 -2.03 -39.76
CA ALA A 90 -13.92 -1.25 -39.19
C ALA A 90 -13.63 0.26 -39.26
N LEU A 91 -12.40 0.68 -38.93
CA LEU A 91 -11.96 2.07 -39.04
C LEU A 91 -12.00 2.60 -40.48
N GLN A 92 -11.74 1.77 -41.49
CA GLN A 92 -11.85 2.22 -42.90
C GLN A 92 -13.28 2.60 -43.29
N LYS A 93 -14.29 1.99 -42.68
CA LYS A 93 -15.71 2.27 -42.95
C LYS A 93 -16.21 3.55 -42.27
N ALA A 94 -15.54 4.01 -41.20
CA ALA A 94 -15.99 5.11 -40.36
C ALA A 94 -15.21 6.41 -40.59
N GLU A 95 -15.89 7.54 -40.47
CA GLU A 95 -15.29 8.88 -40.54
C GLU A 95 -15.10 9.47 -39.14
N VAL A 96 -16.05 9.18 -38.25
CA VAL A 96 -16.02 9.57 -36.84
C VAL A 96 -15.80 8.33 -35.98
N VAL A 97 -14.88 8.46 -35.02
CA VAL A 97 -14.66 7.49 -33.96
C VAL A 97 -15.08 8.13 -32.65
N ALA A 98 -15.97 7.48 -31.92
CA ALA A 98 -16.45 7.95 -30.63
C ALA A 98 -16.28 6.89 -29.54
N GLY A 99 -16.25 7.35 -28.31
CA GLY A 99 -16.18 6.50 -27.12
C GLY A 99 -16.45 7.32 -25.86
N HIS A 100 -16.37 6.70 -24.70
CA HIS A 100 -16.46 7.41 -23.42
C HIS A 100 -15.11 7.33 -22.73
N ASN A 101 -14.37 8.45 -22.69
CA ASN A 101 -12.94 8.49 -22.39
C ASN A 101 -12.03 7.91 -23.51
N VAL A 102 -12.50 7.98 -24.76
CA VAL A 102 -11.89 7.35 -25.95
C VAL A 102 -10.41 7.66 -26.20
N ASN A 103 -9.89 8.77 -25.66
CA ASN A 103 -8.46 9.09 -25.77
C ASN A 103 -7.57 8.03 -25.10
N PHE A 104 -8.04 7.43 -24.00
CA PHE A 104 -7.35 6.34 -23.35
C PHE A 104 -7.34 5.09 -24.24
N ASP A 105 -8.51 4.68 -24.72
CA ASP A 105 -8.69 3.53 -25.62
C ASP A 105 -7.88 3.68 -26.92
N ASN A 106 -7.89 4.88 -27.50
CA ASN A 106 -7.11 5.23 -28.68
C ASN A 106 -5.63 5.02 -28.43
N THR A 107 -5.16 5.40 -27.24
CA THR A 107 -3.76 5.26 -26.86
C THR A 107 -3.38 3.79 -26.72
N VAL A 108 -4.20 2.99 -26.04
CA VAL A 108 -3.99 1.55 -25.87
C VAL A 108 -3.93 0.84 -27.22
N VAL A 109 -4.92 1.05 -28.10
CA VAL A 109 -4.95 0.43 -29.43
C VAL A 109 -3.73 0.84 -30.27
N ARG A 110 -3.35 2.11 -30.25
CA ARG A 110 -2.16 2.59 -30.97
C ARG A 110 -0.87 1.95 -30.46
N VAL A 111 -0.73 1.79 -29.14
CA VAL A 111 0.43 1.10 -28.55
C VAL A 111 0.46 -0.37 -28.98
N GLU A 112 -0.67 -1.07 -28.98
CA GLU A 112 -0.73 -2.47 -29.43
C GLU A 112 -0.43 -2.60 -30.94
N CYS A 113 -0.91 -1.68 -31.77
CA CYS A 113 -0.49 -1.59 -33.18
C CYS A 113 1.03 -1.42 -33.30
N MET A 114 1.64 -0.53 -32.50
CA MET A 114 3.10 -0.35 -32.49
C MET A 114 3.85 -1.61 -32.05
N ARG A 115 3.35 -2.33 -31.02
CA ARG A 115 3.94 -3.61 -30.58
C ARG A 115 3.94 -4.65 -31.69
N LYS A 116 2.88 -4.69 -32.52
CA LYS A 116 2.75 -5.60 -33.66
C LYS A 116 3.30 -5.04 -34.97
N SER A 117 3.89 -3.83 -34.97
CA SER A 117 4.35 -3.13 -36.17
C SER A 117 3.26 -2.96 -37.24
N LEU A 118 2.00 -2.76 -36.80
CA LEU A 118 0.84 -2.50 -37.66
C LEU A 118 0.57 -0.99 -37.77
N SER A 119 0.08 -0.54 -38.92
CA SER A 119 -0.40 0.83 -39.11
C SER A 119 -1.75 1.04 -38.41
N CYS A 120 -1.94 2.19 -37.76
CA CYS A 120 -3.18 2.51 -37.06
C CYS A 120 -3.85 3.76 -37.66
N LEU A 121 -5.06 3.60 -38.21
CA LEU A 121 -5.80 4.68 -38.88
C LEU A 121 -6.46 5.68 -37.91
N LEU A 122 -6.40 5.44 -36.59
CA LEU A 122 -7.06 6.31 -35.58
C LEU A 122 -6.61 7.77 -35.66
N THR A 123 -5.37 8.06 -36.06
CA THR A 123 -4.86 9.44 -36.16
C THR A 123 -5.48 10.25 -37.30
N GLU A 124 -6.17 9.59 -38.23
CA GLU A 124 -6.78 10.20 -39.41
C GLU A 124 -8.30 10.42 -39.25
N LYS A 125 -8.86 10.04 -38.10
CA LYS A 125 -10.31 10.08 -37.84
C LYS A 125 -10.72 11.29 -37.01
N THR A 126 -11.97 11.71 -37.17
CA THR A 126 -12.59 12.67 -36.26
C THR A 126 -12.90 11.97 -34.95
N ILE A 127 -12.23 12.36 -33.87
CA ILE A 127 -12.41 11.74 -32.54
C ILE A 127 -13.43 12.52 -31.72
N VAL A 128 -14.45 11.84 -31.19
CA VAL A 128 -15.45 12.43 -30.29
C VAL A 128 -15.49 11.68 -28.96
N ASP A 129 -15.01 12.32 -27.90
CA ASP A 129 -15.12 11.82 -26.54
C ASP A 129 -16.45 12.28 -25.91
N THR A 130 -17.37 11.34 -25.70
CA THR A 130 -18.68 11.63 -25.08
C THR A 130 -18.56 12.15 -23.65
N LYS A 131 -17.49 11.79 -22.91
CA LYS A 131 -17.19 12.33 -21.58
C LYS A 131 -16.95 13.84 -21.67
N GLU A 132 -16.14 14.28 -22.62
CA GLU A 132 -15.84 15.71 -22.79
C GLU A 132 -17.04 16.46 -23.36
N ALA A 133 -17.65 15.93 -24.43
CA ALA A 133 -18.79 16.56 -25.09
C ALA A 133 -19.98 16.77 -24.14
N SER A 134 -20.22 15.85 -23.22
CA SER A 134 -21.35 15.92 -22.28
C SER A 134 -21.03 16.64 -20.96
N THR A 135 -19.79 17.07 -20.71
CA THR A 135 -19.41 17.63 -19.40
C THR A 135 -20.26 18.83 -19.00
N ASN A 136 -20.46 19.79 -19.91
CA ASN A 136 -21.28 20.97 -19.65
C ASN A 136 -22.78 20.65 -19.62
N TYR A 137 -23.20 19.63 -20.35
CA TYR A 137 -24.60 19.18 -20.37
C TYR A 137 -24.99 18.51 -19.04
N CYS A 138 -24.10 17.68 -18.48
CA CYS A 138 -24.31 17.02 -17.20
C CYS A 138 -24.18 18.00 -16.03
N ALA A 139 -23.25 18.97 -16.12
CA ALA A 139 -23.05 20.05 -15.14
C ALA A 139 -22.85 19.54 -13.69
N ILE A 140 -22.11 18.44 -13.53
CA ILE A 140 -21.89 17.80 -12.22
C ILE A 140 -20.86 18.64 -11.43
N PRO A 141 -21.15 19.09 -10.20
CA PRO A 141 -20.21 19.89 -9.41
C PRO A 141 -18.98 19.06 -8.95
N GLY A 142 -17.89 19.76 -8.59
CA GLY A 142 -16.69 19.15 -8.00
C GLY A 142 -15.55 18.84 -8.96
N GLY A 143 -15.53 19.43 -10.17
CA GLY A 143 -14.39 19.33 -11.07
C GLY A 143 -13.20 20.20 -10.64
N ARG A 144 -12.02 19.88 -11.14
CA ARG A 144 -10.78 20.61 -10.81
C ARG A 144 -10.82 22.04 -11.36
N GLY A 145 -10.32 22.99 -10.57
CA GLY A 145 -10.18 24.39 -10.99
C GLY A 145 -11.51 25.12 -11.22
N GLY A 146 -12.58 24.73 -10.51
CA GLY A 146 -13.90 25.36 -10.63
C GLY A 146 -14.72 24.90 -11.85
N LYS A 147 -14.23 23.92 -12.61
CA LYS A 147 -14.97 23.30 -13.72
C LYS A 147 -15.96 22.25 -13.22
N PHE A 148 -16.88 21.84 -14.10
CA PHE A 148 -17.70 20.66 -13.85
C PHE A 148 -16.84 19.38 -13.87
N LYS A 149 -17.24 18.41 -13.07
CA LYS A 149 -16.68 17.07 -13.04
C LYS A 149 -17.04 16.36 -14.35
N TRP A 150 -16.08 15.62 -14.90
CA TRP A 150 -16.35 14.69 -15.99
C TRP A 150 -17.39 13.63 -15.56
N PRO A 151 -18.48 13.44 -16.34
CA PRO A 151 -19.46 12.42 -16.01
C PRO A 151 -18.86 11.03 -16.23
N LYS A 152 -19.19 10.08 -15.36
CA LYS A 152 -19.06 8.66 -15.68
C LYS A 152 -20.09 8.27 -16.75
N LEU A 153 -19.88 7.17 -17.44
CA LEU A 153 -20.83 6.67 -18.44
C LEU A 153 -22.21 6.42 -17.82
N SER A 154 -22.28 5.82 -16.63
CA SER A 154 -23.54 5.62 -15.89
C SER A 154 -24.22 6.94 -15.51
N GLU A 155 -23.45 7.95 -15.07
CA GLU A 155 -23.99 9.28 -14.75
C GLU A 155 -24.57 9.97 -16.00
N LEU A 156 -23.89 9.85 -17.14
CA LEU A 156 -24.38 10.34 -18.43
C LEU A 156 -25.65 9.59 -18.87
N HIS A 157 -25.65 8.26 -18.76
CA HIS A 157 -26.80 7.43 -19.14
C HIS A 157 -28.03 7.74 -18.28
N VAL A 158 -27.86 7.90 -16.96
CA VAL A 158 -28.94 8.34 -16.06
C VAL A 158 -29.41 9.74 -16.42
N LYS A 159 -28.50 10.66 -16.75
CA LYS A 159 -28.87 12.04 -17.14
C LYS A 159 -29.72 12.07 -18.41
N LEU A 160 -29.42 11.23 -19.39
CA LEU A 160 -30.11 11.18 -20.68
C LEU A 160 -31.41 10.36 -20.63
N PHE A 161 -31.44 9.26 -19.87
CA PHE A 161 -32.52 8.26 -19.96
C PHE A 161 -33.23 7.95 -18.63
N GLY A 162 -32.83 8.58 -17.52
CA GLY A 162 -33.46 8.43 -16.20
C GLY A 162 -33.20 7.08 -15.51
N LYS A 163 -32.34 6.21 -16.07
CA LYS A 163 -31.96 4.92 -15.51
C LYS A 163 -30.50 4.61 -15.80
N ASP A 164 -29.89 3.77 -14.98
CA ASP A 164 -28.56 3.20 -15.26
C ASP A 164 -28.66 2.09 -16.32
N PHE A 165 -27.52 1.51 -16.70
CA PHE A 165 -27.44 0.35 -17.59
C PHE A 165 -26.77 -0.85 -16.90
N ASP A 166 -27.13 -2.06 -17.36
CA ASP A 166 -26.63 -3.30 -16.78
C ASP A 166 -25.20 -3.60 -17.26
N ALA A 167 -24.38 -4.20 -16.38
CA ALA A 167 -23.03 -4.72 -16.67
C ALA A 167 -21.97 -3.69 -17.12
N ALA A 168 -21.94 -2.50 -16.50
CA ALA A 168 -20.81 -1.56 -16.62
C ALA A 168 -19.45 -2.23 -16.33
N HIS A 169 -18.40 -1.82 -17.05
CA HIS A 169 -17.07 -2.46 -17.08
C HIS A 169 -17.06 -3.77 -17.86
N ASN A 170 -17.73 -3.75 -19.00
CA ASN A 170 -17.62 -4.77 -20.03
C ASN A 170 -17.65 -4.02 -21.35
N ALA A 171 -16.57 -4.08 -22.13
CA ALA A 171 -16.47 -3.29 -23.36
C ALA A 171 -17.69 -3.41 -24.27
N SER A 172 -18.35 -4.59 -24.37
CA SER A 172 -19.55 -4.72 -25.20
C SER A 172 -20.76 -3.98 -24.63
N ALA A 173 -20.95 -3.99 -23.30
CA ALA A 173 -22.04 -3.27 -22.63
C ALA A 173 -21.77 -1.76 -22.64
N ASP A 174 -20.53 -1.36 -22.37
CA ASP A 174 -20.10 0.02 -22.36
C ASP A 174 -20.16 0.63 -23.77
N VAL A 175 -19.81 -0.11 -24.82
CA VAL A 175 -20.03 0.32 -26.22
C VAL A 175 -21.50 0.54 -26.51
N GLN A 176 -22.40 -0.36 -26.08
CA GLN A 176 -23.83 -0.19 -26.33
C GLN A 176 -24.39 1.03 -25.59
N ALA A 177 -24.02 1.22 -24.33
CA ALA A 177 -24.42 2.39 -23.56
C ALA A 177 -23.83 3.68 -24.17
N THR A 178 -22.57 3.65 -24.60
CA THR A 178 -21.88 4.78 -25.22
C THR A 178 -22.47 5.13 -26.58
N ALA A 179 -22.76 4.15 -27.43
CA ALA A 179 -23.37 4.37 -28.75
C ALA A 179 -24.75 5.04 -28.60
N ARG A 180 -25.55 4.55 -27.65
CA ARG A 180 -26.85 5.16 -27.32
C ARG A 180 -26.70 6.60 -26.81
N CYS A 181 -25.77 6.84 -25.89
CA CYS A 181 -25.51 8.19 -25.38
C CYS A 181 -25.00 9.12 -26.48
N PHE A 182 -24.09 8.65 -27.34
CA PHE A 182 -23.53 9.40 -28.45
C PHE A 182 -24.62 9.86 -29.43
N LEU A 183 -25.47 8.93 -29.90
CA LEU A 183 -26.58 9.24 -30.81
C LEU A 183 -27.60 10.19 -30.16
N GLU A 184 -27.88 10.03 -28.87
CA GLU A 184 -28.78 10.94 -28.14
C GLU A 184 -28.18 12.35 -27.98
N LEU A 185 -26.87 12.46 -27.74
CA LEU A 185 -26.19 13.75 -27.68
C LEU A 185 -26.18 14.47 -29.03
N ILE A 186 -26.17 13.74 -30.15
CA ILE A 186 -26.38 14.29 -31.49
C ILE A 186 -27.81 14.81 -31.64
N ARG A 187 -28.81 14.01 -31.24
CA ARG A 187 -30.24 14.38 -31.28
C ARG A 187 -30.51 15.66 -30.48
N LEU A 188 -29.90 15.78 -29.30
CA LEU A 188 -29.99 16.94 -28.42
C LEU A 188 -29.11 18.13 -28.83
N ASN A 189 -28.33 18.00 -29.92
CA ASN A 189 -27.39 19.01 -30.40
C ASN A 189 -26.27 19.37 -29.40
N VAL A 190 -25.96 18.48 -28.46
CA VAL A 190 -24.79 18.61 -27.57
C VAL A 190 -23.52 18.28 -28.34
N ILE A 191 -23.58 17.25 -29.19
CA ILE A 191 -22.58 16.99 -30.23
C ILE A 191 -23.10 17.61 -31.52
N SER A 192 -22.37 18.60 -32.04
CA SER A 192 -22.78 19.39 -33.21
C SER A 192 -22.25 18.82 -34.53
N ALA A 193 -22.81 19.26 -35.67
CA ALA A 193 -22.33 18.89 -37.00
C ALA A 193 -20.83 19.21 -37.17
N THR A 194 -20.40 20.36 -36.65
CA THR A 194 -18.99 20.79 -36.67
C THR A 194 -18.08 19.83 -35.90
N MET A 195 -18.53 19.30 -34.75
CA MET A 195 -17.74 18.32 -33.98
C MET A 195 -17.58 16.99 -34.71
N LEU A 196 -18.54 16.64 -35.58
CA LEU A 196 -18.56 15.40 -36.35
C LEU A 196 -17.91 15.54 -37.73
N GLY A 197 -17.64 16.77 -38.19
CA GLY A 197 -17.23 17.02 -39.57
C GLY A 197 -18.34 16.75 -40.59
N LEU A 198 -19.61 16.79 -40.17
CA LEU A 198 -20.78 16.55 -41.02
C LEU A 198 -21.49 17.87 -41.39
N SER A 199 -22.40 17.80 -42.35
CA SER A 199 -23.25 18.93 -42.73
C SER A 199 -24.39 19.15 -41.72
N GLU A 200 -24.83 20.39 -41.54
CA GLU A 200 -26.01 20.72 -40.73
C GLU A 200 -27.30 20.06 -41.27
N GLU A 201 -27.35 19.80 -42.58
CA GLU A 201 -28.45 19.07 -43.21
C GLU A 201 -28.51 17.61 -42.74
N THR A 202 -27.37 16.91 -42.68
CA THR A 202 -27.27 15.54 -42.17
C THR A 202 -27.78 15.44 -40.72
N ILE A 203 -27.43 16.41 -39.86
CA ILE A 203 -27.89 16.42 -38.47
C ILE A 203 -29.39 16.75 -38.37
N ARG A 204 -29.92 17.59 -39.26
CA ARG A 204 -31.36 17.86 -39.35
C ARG A 204 -32.13 16.59 -39.72
N GLU A 205 -31.68 15.87 -40.75
CA GLU A 205 -32.28 14.60 -41.18
C GLU A 205 -32.23 13.55 -40.06
N PHE A 206 -31.10 13.43 -39.36
CA PHE A 206 -30.97 12.53 -38.20
C PHE A 206 -32.02 12.84 -37.12
N LYS A 207 -32.23 14.12 -36.79
CA LYS A 207 -33.22 14.53 -35.78
C LYS A 207 -34.66 14.28 -36.23
N GLU A 208 -34.95 14.43 -37.52
CA GLU A 208 -36.27 14.11 -38.09
C GLU A 208 -36.58 12.61 -38.02
N LEU A 209 -35.56 11.75 -38.20
CA LEU A 209 -35.68 10.30 -38.05
C LEU A 209 -35.84 9.85 -36.59
N HIS A 210 -35.31 10.62 -35.64
CA HIS A 210 -35.33 10.32 -34.20
C HIS A 210 -36.08 11.40 -33.39
N PRO A 211 -37.43 11.46 -33.46
CA PRO A 211 -38.22 12.48 -32.76
C PRO A 211 -38.30 12.25 -31.23
N VAL A 212 -37.98 11.04 -30.77
CA VAL A 212 -37.97 10.62 -29.36
C VAL A 212 -36.56 10.24 -28.93
N PRO A 213 -36.28 10.12 -27.61
CA PRO A 213 -34.98 9.66 -27.14
C PRO A 213 -34.56 8.33 -27.78
N ILE A 214 -33.27 8.18 -28.09
CA ILE A 214 -32.75 6.97 -28.75
C ILE A 214 -33.05 5.73 -27.89
N GLU A 215 -33.72 4.75 -28.48
CA GLU A 215 -34.08 3.49 -27.82
C GLU A 215 -32.91 2.49 -27.81
N PRO A 216 -32.82 1.59 -26.82
CA PRO A 216 -31.83 0.53 -26.84
C PRO A 216 -32.07 -0.43 -28.01
N ILE A 217 -31.02 -0.79 -28.74
CA ILE A 217 -31.09 -1.69 -29.92
C ILE A 217 -31.42 -3.14 -29.53
N GLY A 218 -31.40 -3.47 -28.23
CA GLY A 218 -31.84 -4.77 -27.73
C GLY A 218 -30.92 -5.93 -28.13
N LEU A 219 -29.65 -5.65 -28.45
CA LEU A 219 -28.63 -6.69 -28.61
C LEU A 219 -28.60 -7.52 -27.33
N LYS A 220 -28.64 -8.85 -27.48
CA LYS A 220 -28.32 -9.76 -26.38
C LYS A 220 -26.84 -9.60 -26.10
N ILE A 221 -26.50 -8.68 -25.19
CA ILE A 221 -25.23 -8.74 -24.49
C ILE A 221 -25.28 -10.08 -23.78
N GLU A 222 -24.40 -11.01 -24.15
CA GLU A 222 -24.10 -12.10 -23.24
C GLU A 222 -23.56 -11.42 -21.99
N THR A 223 -24.42 -11.24 -20.98
CA THR A 223 -23.98 -10.95 -19.63
C THR A 223 -23.25 -12.20 -19.21
N TYR A 224 -21.97 -12.24 -19.56
CA TYR A 224 -21.10 -13.36 -19.29
C TYR A 224 -21.18 -13.56 -17.79
N SER A 225 -21.88 -14.63 -17.41
CA SER A 225 -22.21 -14.85 -16.01
C SER A 225 -20.91 -14.73 -15.23
N LYS A 226 -20.98 -14.10 -14.07
CA LYS A 226 -20.01 -14.37 -13.00
C LYS A 226 -20.11 -15.88 -12.74
N GLU A 227 -19.44 -16.71 -13.54
CA GLU A 227 -19.06 -18.02 -13.08
C GLU A 227 -18.28 -17.68 -11.82
N LYS A 228 -18.88 -17.97 -10.66
CA LYS A 228 -18.14 -17.96 -9.42
C LYS A 228 -16.85 -18.72 -9.75
N PRO A 229 -15.67 -18.15 -9.48
CA PRO A 229 -14.45 -18.93 -9.65
C PRO A 229 -14.75 -20.26 -8.99
N LYS A 230 -14.61 -21.35 -9.76
CA LYS A 230 -14.74 -22.69 -9.17
C LYS A 230 -13.87 -22.60 -7.94
N THR A 231 -14.47 -22.81 -6.78
CA THR A 231 -13.71 -23.06 -5.58
C THR A 231 -12.92 -24.29 -5.91
N GLU A 232 -11.72 -24.10 -6.45
CA GLU A 232 -10.67 -25.08 -6.35
C GLU A 232 -10.68 -25.39 -4.87
N LYS A 233 -11.07 -26.62 -4.55
CA LYS A 233 -10.83 -27.15 -3.22
C LYS A 233 -9.36 -26.79 -2.94
N PRO A 234 -9.04 -26.31 -1.73
CA PRO A 234 -7.65 -26.05 -1.37
C PRO A 234 -6.83 -27.25 -1.85
N VAL A 235 -5.61 -27.00 -2.32
CA VAL A 235 -4.64 -28.04 -2.68
C VAL A 235 -4.29 -28.80 -1.39
N SER A 236 -5.26 -29.59 -0.92
CA SER A 236 -5.24 -30.47 0.22
C SER A 236 -5.46 -31.85 -0.37
N GLN A 237 -4.44 -32.36 -1.06
CA GLN A 237 -4.17 -33.81 -1.17
C GLN A 237 -2.93 -34.22 -1.99
N SER A 238 -2.04 -33.30 -2.40
CA SER A 238 -0.78 -33.72 -3.05
C SER A 238 0.52 -33.11 -2.53
N VAL A 239 0.50 -32.28 -1.47
CA VAL A 239 1.72 -31.74 -0.84
C VAL A 239 2.15 -32.52 0.41
N ALA A 240 1.36 -33.51 0.83
CA ALA A 240 1.76 -34.46 1.88
C ALA A 240 2.69 -35.54 1.28
N ASN A 241 3.96 -35.19 1.03
CA ASN A 241 5.07 -36.14 0.91
C ASN A 241 6.41 -35.48 1.28
N HIS A 242 6.38 -34.61 2.28
CA HIS A 242 7.51 -34.50 3.21
C HIS A 242 7.01 -35.06 4.54
N GLU A 243 7.48 -36.26 4.88
CA GLU A 243 7.36 -36.81 6.22
C GLU A 243 8.14 -35.89 7.19
N VAL A 244 7.48 -34.82 7.63
CA VAL A 244 7.88 -34.14 8.85
C VAL A 244 7.00 -34.74 9.95
N THR A 245 7.61 -35.63 10.72
CA THR A 245 7.04 -36.19 11.96
C THR A 245 6.83 -35.06 12.97
N VAL A 246 5.75 -34.29 12.83
CA VAL A 246 5.36 -33.30 13.83
C VAL A 246 4.64 -34.06 14.94
N LYS A 247 5.34 -34.26 16.06
CA LYS A 247 4.70 -34.70 17.31
C LYS A 247 3.64 -33.68 17.69
N GLN A 248 2.47 -34.19 18.04
CA GLN A 248 1.32 -33.46 18.54
C GLN A 248 1.60 -32.94 19.97
N GLU A 249 2.59 -32.07 20.12
CA GLU A 249 2.71 -31.18 21.27
C GLU A 249 1.88 -29.92 20.96
N ALA A 250 1.26 -29.31 21.98
CA ALA A 250 0.47 -28.10 21.81
C ALA A 250 1.35 -27.01 21.17
N GLN A 251 1.17 -26.77 19.87
CA GLN A 251 1.94 -25.77 19.13
C GLN A 251 1.64 -24.41 19.76
N SER A 252 2.64 -23.69 20.25
CA SER A 252 2.43 -22.33 20.75
C SER A 252 2.29 -21.37 19.57
N PHE A 253 1.53 -20.28 19.78
CA PHE A 253 1.38 -19.21 18.79
C PHE A 253 1.90 -17.90 19.38
N THR A 254 2.60 -17.12 18.54
CA THR A 254 3.13 -15.80 18.88
C THR A 254 2.65 -14.78 17.84
N HIS A 255 2.04 -13.68 18.29
CA HIS A 255 1.72 -12.57 17.39
C HIS A 255 3.00 -11.81 16.98
N LEU A 256 3.27 -11.79 15.67
CA LEU A 256 4.47 -11.17 15.08
C LEU A 256 4.20 -9.86 14.33
N HIS A 257 2.95 -9.52 14.10
CA HIS A 257 2.52 -8.29 13.41
C HIS A 257 1.43 -7.62 14.26
N VAL A 258 1.85 -6.61 15.04
CA VAL A 258 1.03 -5.95 16.07
C VAL A 258 1.31 -4.46 16.10
N HIS A 259 0.24 -3.69 15.95
CA HIS A 259 0.19 -2.25 16.07
C HIS A 259 -0.30 -1.84 17.45
N THR A 260 0.49 -1.02 18.12
CA THR A 260 0.14 -0.41 19.40
C THR A 260 -0.42 0.98 19.18
N GLN A 261 -0.81 1.63 20.27
CA GLN A 261 -1.15 3.07 20.31
C GLN A 261 -0.07 4.01 19.72
N PHE A 262 1.15 3.51 19.44
CA PHE A 262 2.23 4.27 18.82
C PHE A 262 2.25 4.17 17.28
N SER A 263 1.41 3.33 16.68
CA SER A 263 0.95 3.51 15.30
C SER A 263 -0.07 4.65 15.28
N VAL A 264 0.43 5.88 15.36
CA VAL A 264 -0.37 7.09 15.60
C VAL A 264 -1.50 7.24 14.58
N LEU A 265 -2.73 7.47 15.08
CA LEU A 265 -3.97 7.61 14.30
C LEU A 265 -4.44 6.33 13.59
N ASP A 266 -3.97 5.18 14.05
CA ASP A 266 -4.27 3.89 13.44
C ASP A 266 -4.41 2.79 14.51
N GLY A 267 -3.32 2.41 15.17
CA GLY A 267 -3.33 1.41 16.25
C GLY A 267 -4.00 1.89 17.53
N LEU A 268 -4.83 1.03 18.13
CA LEU A 268 -5.57 1.26 19.38
C LEU A 268 -5.05 0.42 20.57
N SER A 269 -4.20 -0.57 20.31
CA SER A 269 -3.73 -1.51 21.33
C SER A 269 -2.81 -0.86 22.37
N LYS A 270 -3.27 -0.81 23.63
CA LYS A 270 -2.46 -0.31 24.75
C LYS A 270 -1.48 -1.37 25.24
N ILE A 271 -0.20 -1.02 25.32
CA ILE A 271 0.90 -1.95 25.66
C ILE A 271 0.61 -2.81 26.92
N PRO A 272 0.23 -2.25 28.08
CA PRO A 272 -0.02 -3.08 29.27
C PRO A 272 -1.17 -4.08 29.11
N ALA A 273 -2.24 -3.67 28.43
CA ALA A 273 -3.41 -4.52 28.22
C ALA A 273 -3.13 -5.61 27.18
N LEU A 274 -2.37 -5.28 26.13
CA LEU A 274 -1.90 -6.21 25.10
C LEU A 274 -1.03 -7.32 25.71
N ILE A 275 0.00 -6.95 26.49
CA ILE A 275 0.88 -7.90 27.17
C ILE A 275 0.11 -8.77 28.17
N LYS A 276 -0.83 -8.18 28.91
CA LYS A 276 -1.69 -8.94 29.83
C LYS A 276 -2.52 -9.98 29.09
N LYS A 277 -3.14 -9.63 27.95
CA LYS A 277 -3.94 -10.58 27.16
C LYS A 277 -3.09 -11.72 26.63
N ALA A 278 -1.88 -11.44 26.15
CA ALA A 278 -0.94 -12.46 25.71
C ALA A 278 -0.56 -13.43 26.84
N LYS A 279 -0.30 -12.90 28.04
CA LYS A 279 -0.02 -13.71 29.23
C LYS A 279 -1.21 -14.57 29.66
N ASP A 280 -2.41 -13.99 29.68
CA ASP A 280 -3.64 -14.69 30.04
C ASP A 280 -3.94 -15.84 29.06
N ASP A 281 -3.56 -15.68 27.78
CA ASP A 281 -3.67 -16.71 26.73
C ASP A 281 -2.49 -17.70 26.70
N GLY A 282 -1.48 -17.52 27.56
CA GLY A 282 -0.32 -18.41 27.65
C GLY A 282 0.72 -18.26 26.52
N MET A 283 0.70 -17.14 25.78
CA MET A 283 1.71 -16.88 24.75
C MET A 283 3.08 -16.60 25.40
N PRO A 284 4.19 -17.22 24.91
CA PRO A 284 5.51 -17.01 25.49
C PRO A 284 6.19 -15.70 25.04
N ALA A 285 5.78 -15.16 23.90
CA ALA A 285 6.36 -13.97 23.27
C ALA A 285 5.31 -13.14 22.53
N VAL A 286 5.59 -11.86 22.30
CA VAL A 286 4.77 -10.96 21.47
C VAL A 286 5.68 -9.94 20.78
N ALA A 287 5.38 -9.63 19.52
CA ALA A 287 6.05 -8.56 18.78
C ALA A 287 5.38 -7.19 18.92
N ILE A 288 6.18 -6.14 18.72
CA ILE A 288 5.72 -4.77 18.44
C ILE A 288 6.23 -4.37 17.05
N THR A 289 5.33 -3.97 16.16
CA THR A 289 5.66 -3.65 14.75
C THR A 289 4.94 -2.40 14.28
N ASP A 290 5.03 -1.33 15.06
CA ASP A 290 4.34 -0.07 14.75
C ASP A 290 4.76 0.52 13.38
N HIS A 291 3.82 1.25 12.76
CA HIS A 291 3.98 1.84 11.44
C HIS A 291 5.13 2.86 11.39
N GLY A 292 6.23 2.47 10.73
CA GLY A 292 7.37 3.34 10.40
C GLY A 292 8.05 4.01 11.59
N ASN A 293 7.84 3.51 12.81
CA ASN A 293 8.41 4.09 14.02
C ASN A 293 8.64 3.03 15.11
N MET A 294 9.37 3.43 16.16
CA MET A 294 9.71 2.60 17.31
C MET A 294 9.42 3.34 18.64
N PHE A 295 8.45 4.25 18.66
CA PHE A 295 8.21 5.13 19.81
C PHE A 295 7.83 4.35 21.08
N GLY A 296 7.08 3.25 20.93
CA GLY A 296 6.63 2.41 22.03
C GLY A 296 7.64 1.39 22.53
N VAL A 297 8.76 1.18 21.82
CA VAL A 297 9.64 0.01 22.02
C VAL A 297 10.18 -0.10 23.44
N LYS A 298 10.65 1.01 24.05
CA LYS A 298 11.21 0.97 25.41
C LYS A 298 10.16 0.57 26.44
N SER A 299 8.97 1.17 26.35
CA SER A 299 7.84 0.86 27.23
C SER A 299 7.35 -0.58 27.05
N PHE A 300 7.27 -1.05 25.81
CA PHE A 300 6.90 -2.42 25.45
C PHE A 300 7.89 -3.44 26.03
N HIS A 301 9.18 -3.25 25.78
CA HIS A 301 10.25 -4.13 26.27
C HIS A 301 10.21 -4.29 27.79
N GLN A 302 10.19 -3.19 28.53
CA GLN A 302 10.15 -3.22 30.00
C GLN A 302 8.86 -3.87 30.53
N THR A 303 7.71 -3.57 29.91
CA THR A 303 6.42 -4.13 30.33
C THR A 303 6.35 -5.64 30.08
N ALA A 304 6.79 -6.10 28.91
CA ALA A 304 6.82 -7.51 28.54
C ALA A 304 7.72 -8.32 29.49
N LEU A 305 8.97 -7.86 29.70
CA LEU A 305 9.91 -8.52 30.60
C LEU A 305 9.39 -8.61 32.03
N LYS A 306 8.78 -7.53 32.54
CA LYS A 306 8.17 -7.52 33.88
C LYS A 306 7.06 -8.56 34.03
N GLU A 307 6.30 -8.80 32.97
CA GLU A 307 5.19 -9.77 32.96
C GLU A 307 5.64 -11.20 32.63
N GLY A 308 6.93 -11.42 32.33
CA GLY A 308 7.49 -12.72 31.95
C GLY A 308 7.23 -13.10 30.49
N ILE A 309 6.89 -12.12 29.65
CA ILE A 309 6.68 -12.29 28.20
C ILE A 309 7.94 -11.85 27.47
N LYS A 310 8.40 -12.66 26.51
CA LYS A 310 9.55 -12.30 25.66
C LYS A 310 9.16 -11.21 24.67
N PRO A 311 9.77 -10.01 24.71
CA PRO A 311 9.50 -8.98 23.72
C PRO A 311 10.24 -9.27 22.41
N ILE A 312 9.53 -9.21 21.29
CA ILE A 312 10.12 -9.21 19.95
C ILE A 312 10.02 -7.79 19.39
N LEU A 313 11.16 -7.13 19.19
CA LEU A 313 11.19 -5.73 18.77
C LEU A 313 11.20 -5.64 17.26
N GLY A 314 10.29 -4.85 16.68
CA GLY A 314 10.18 -4.70 15.24
C GLY A 314 9.58 -3.36 14.82
N CYS A 315 9.31 -3.27 13.52
CA CYS A 315 8.65 -2.13 12.88
C CYS A 315 8.04 -2.60 11.56
N GLU A 316 6.81 -2.19 11.26
CA GLU A 316 6.27 -2.31 9.91
C GLU A 316 6.72 -1.09 9.10
N MET A 317 7.66 -1.29 8.18
CA MET A 317 8.31 -0.24 7.42
C MET A 317 7.62 0.02 6.09
N TYR A 318 7.77 1.23 5.56
CA TYR A 318 7.35 1.59 4.21
C TYR A 318 8.52 1.49 3.23
N VAL A 319 8.52 0.54 2.31
CA VAL A 319 9.55 0.40 1.25
C VAL A 319 9.15 1.21 0.02
N ALA A 320 9.97 2.20 -0.34
CA ALA A 320 9.72 3.10 -1.45
C ALA A 320 9.70 2.36 -2.80
N ARG A 321 8.66 2.62 -3.61
CA ARG A 321 8.43 1.95 -4.89
C ARG A 321 9.45 2.30 -5.98
N ARG A 322 10.04 3.50 -5.90
CA ARG A 322 10.91 4.08 -6.95
C ARG A 322 12.24 4.62 -6.39
N GLY A 323 12.62 4.13 -5.22
CA GLY A 323 13.82 4.57 -4.47
C GLY A 323 13.55 5.68 -3.45
N LEU A 324 14.48 5.83 -2.50
CA LEU A 324 14.35 6.70 -1.34
C LEU A 324 14.23 8.21 -1.68
N GLU A 325 14.97 8.65 -2.69
CA GLU A 325 15.14 10.07 -3.04
C GLU A 325 13.95 10.66 -3.81
N ARG A 326 13.13 9.84 -4.46
CA ARG A 326 11.99 10.32 -5.27
C ARG A 326 10.81 10.71 -4.37
N LYS A 327 10.32 11.95 -4.55
CA LYS A 327 9.27 12.60 -3.73
C LYS A 327 8.37 13.50 -4.57
N GLU A 328 7.96 13.01 -5.74
CA GLU A 328 7.37 13.85 -6.78
C GLU A 328 5.90 13.53 -7.07
N SER A 329 5.45 12.31 -6.72
CA SER A 329 4.13 11.84 -7.10
C SER A 329 3.42 11.08 -5.99
N LYS A 330 2.13 10.79 -6.21
CA LYS A 330 1.33 9.94 -5.33
C LYS A 330 1.94 8.54 -5.12
N VAL A 331 2.67 8.00 -6.09
CA VAL A 331 3.37 6.71 -5.96
C VAL A 331 4.46 6.78 -4.90
N ASP A 332 5.09 7.96 -4.74
CA ASP A 332 6.13 8.19 -3.74
C ASP A 332 5.55 8.55 -2.37
N ALA A 333 4.28 8.97 -2.28
CA ALA A 333 3.65 9.37 -1.02
C ALA A 333 3.53 8.23 0.01
N SER A 334 3.68 6.98 -0.43
CA SER A 334 3.68 5.81 0.44
C SER A 334 4.83 4.86 0.10
N GLY A 335 4.82 3.68 0.69
CA GLY A 335 5.65 2.54 0.31
C GLY A 335 4.84 1.25 0.37
N TRP A 336 5.46 0.16 -0.04
CA TRP A 336 4.97 -1.17 0.31
C TRP A 336 5.26 -1.45 1.77
N HIS A 337 4.38 -2.20 2.42
CA HIS A 337 4.62 -2.60 3.80
C HIS A 337 5.65 -3.72 3.87
N LEU A 338 6.43 -3.75 4.95
CA LEU A 338 7.38 -4.82 5.24
C LEU A 338 7.53 -4.92 6.77
N VAL A 339 7.22 -6.08 7.34
CA VAL A 339 7.44 -6.33 8.76
C VAL A 339 8.91 -6.68 8.96
N VAL A 340 9.60 -5.95 9.82
CA VAL A 340 11.01 -6.16 10.12
C VAL A 340 11.18 -6.35 11.63
N LEU A 341 11.75 -7.49 12.04
CA LEU A 341 11.96 -7.89 13.42
C LEU A 341 13.46 -7.96 13.72
N ALA A 342 13.87 -7.45 14.88
CA ALA A 342 15.24 -7.52 15.36
C ALA A 342 15.49 -8.87 16.07
N LYS A 343 16.24 -9.75 15.41
CA LYS A 343 16.62 -11.07 15.93
C LYS A 343 17.58 -10.97 17.12
N ASN A 344 18.43 -9.96 17.15
CA ASN A 344 19.43 -9.75 18.21
C ASN A 344 19.80 -8.25 18.32
N GLU A 345 20.76 -7.92 19.19
CA GLU A 345 21.20 -6.53 19.43
C GLU A 345 21.73 -5.84 18.15
N THR A 346 22.48 -6.56 17.30
CA THR A 346 22.90 -6.06 15.97
C THR A 346 21.70 -5.70 15.10
N GLY A 347 20.71 -6.59 15.05
CA GLY A 347 19.43 -6.35 14.37
C GLY A 347 18.71 -5.13 14.92
N TYR A 348 18.66 -4.96 16.24
CA TYR A 348 18.04 -3.80 16.87
C TYR A 348 18.71 -2.48 16.48
N HIS A 349 20.04 -2.44 16.48
CA HIS A 349 20.77 -1.26 16.00
C HIS A 349 20.54 -0.97 14.51
N ASN A 350 20.50 -2.01 13.68
CA ASN A 350 20.16 -1.87 12.26
C ASN A 350 18.74 -1.34 12.06
N LEU A 351 17.78 -1.85 12.84
CA LEU A 351 16.39 -1.39 12.85
C LEU A 351 16.31 0.11 13.21
N LEU A 352 17.05 0.56 14.24
CA LEU A 352 17.14 1.98 14.60
C LEU A 352 17.69 2.84 13.45
N LYS A 353 18.72 2.37 12.74
CA LYS A 353 19.29 3.09 11.59
C LYS A 353 18.30 3.18 10.43
N LEU A 354 17.59 2.10 10.14
CA LEU A 354 16.56 2.04 9.09
C LEU A 354 15.42 3.02 9.37
N VAL A 355 14.83 2.96 10.57
CA VAL A 355 13.74 3.85 10.98
C VAL A 355 14.20 5.31 10.98
N SER A 356 15.39 5.60 11.52
CA SER A 356 15.94 6.96 11.53
C SER A 356 16.17 7.51 10.12
N ALA A 357 16.69 6.69 9.20
CA ALA A 357 16.87 7.07 7.80
C ALA A 357 15.53 7.29 7.09
N GLY A 358 14.51 6.50 7.43
CA GLY A 358 13.14 6.70 6.93
C GLY A 358 12.59 8.08 7.26
N TRP A 359 12.80 8.56 8.48
CA TRP A 359 12.37 9.90 8.91
C TRP A 359 13.27 11.02 8.39
N THR A 360 14.59 10.86 8.44
CA THR A 360 15.54 11.94 8.14
C THR A 360 15.82 12.12 6.64
N LYS A 361 15.68 11.05 5.85
CA LYS A 361 16.00 11.05 4.40
C LYS A 361 14.80 10.66 3.56
N GLY A 362 14.13 9.57 3.89
CA GLY A 362 13.07 8.99 3.05
C GLY A 362 11.69 9.63 3.19
N TYR A 363 11.50 10.49 4.19
CA TYR A 363 10.19 11.04 4.51
C TYR A 363 9.64 11.89 3.36
N TYR A 364 8.39 11.62 2.99
CA TYR A 364 7.60 12.45 2.10
C TYR A 364 6.21 12.70 2.70
N TYR A 365 5.36 11.67 2.75
CA TYR A 365 4.17 11.62 3.62
C TYR A 365 4.28 10.50 4.66
N LYS A 366 5.04 9.45 4.35
CA LYS A 366 5.43 8.37 5.25
C LYS A 366 6.96 8.28 5.34
N PRO A 367 7.53 7.79 6.46
CA PRO A 367 8.96 7.56 6.60
C PRO A 367 9.36 6.30 5.82
N ARG A 368 9.80 6.47 4.57
CA ARG A 368 10.09 5.35 3.67
C ARG A 368 11.56 4.95 3.72
N ILE A 369 11.85 3.68 3.52
CA ILE A 369 13.19 3.13 3.27
C ILE A 369 13.25 2.58 1.83
N ASP A 370 14.39 2.02 1.41
CA ASP A 370 14.49 1.27 0.15
C ASP A 370 15.27 -0.03 0.33
N LYS A 371 15.23 -0.90 -0.69
CA LYS A 371 15.93 -2.19 -0.67
C LYS A 371 17.46 -2.05 -0.58
N ALA A 372 18.03 -0.96 -1.07
CA ALA A 372 19.46 -0.71 -0.97
C ALA A 372 19.87 -0.47 0.50
N LEU A 373 19.06 0.31 1.23
CA LEU A 373 19.25 0.54 2.65
C LEU A 373 19.00 -0.74 3.47
N LEU A 374 17.97 -1.53 3.13
CA LEU A 374 17.75 -2.85 3.74
C LEU A 374 18.97 -3.74 3.57
N LYS A 375 19.48 -3.88 2.34
CA LYS A 375 20.68 -4.68 2.07
C LYS A 375 21.89 -4.22 2.88
N LYS A 376 22.04 -2.91 3.10
CA LYS A 376 23.13 -2.36 3.92
C LYS A 376 23.00 -2.72 5.41
N HIS A 377 21.77 -2.80 5.91
CA HIS A 377 21.46 -2.97 7.34
C HIS A 377 20.71 -4.30 7.61
N HIS A 378 20.93 -5.35 6.81
CA HIS A 378 20.16 -6.59 6.88
C HIS A 378 20.55 -7.51 8.05
N GLU A 379 21.78 -7.39 8.56
CA GLU A 379 22.32 -8.30 9.56
C GLU A 379 21.49 -8.28 10.85
N GLY A 380 21.14 -9.46 11.35
CA GLY A 380 20.35 -9.61 12.57
C GLY A 380 18.86 -9.29 12.41
N LEU A 381 18.35 -9.12 11.19
CA LEU A 381 16.93 -8.87 10.93
C LEU A 381 16.20 -10.10 10.39
N ILE A 382 14.95 -10.28 10.82
CA ILE A 382 13.96 -11.18 10.24
C ILE A 382 12.91 -10.34 9.52
N VAL A 383 12.46 -10.76 8.35
CA VAL A 383 11.48 -10.01 7.54
C VAL A 383 10.30 -10.87 7.09
N LEU A 384 9.10 -10.31 7.17
CA LEU A 384 7.85 -10.92 6.71
C LEU A 384 7.27 -10.10 5.56
N THR A 385 6.59 -10.75 4.62
CA THR A 385 6.04 -10.07 3.42
C THR A 385 4.93 -9.06 3.67
N ALA A 386 4.46 -8.91 4.92
CA ALA A 386 3.38 -8.00 5.34
C ALA A 386 2.00 -8.38 4.77
N CYS A 387 1.03 -7.48 4.99
CA CYS A 387 -0.35 -7.60 4.56
C CYS A 387 -0.50 -7.40 3.03
N LEU A 388 -1.74 -7.24 2.53
CA LEU A 388 -1.98 -6.92 1.11
C LEU A 388 -1.27 -5.63 0.62
N GLY A 389 -0.85 -4.76 1.54
CA GLY A 389 -0.03 -3.58 1.27
C GLY A 389 1.46 -3.87 1.04
N GLY A 390 1.92 -5.10 1.30
CA GLY A 390 3.29 -5.54 1.06
C GLY A 390 3.63 -5.68 -0.43
N GLU A 391 4.92 -5.64 -0.78
CA GLU A 391 5.36 -5.61 -2.19
C GLU A 391 4.93 -6.86 -2.94
N ILE A 392 5.16 -8.04 -2.35
CA ILE A 392 4.86 -9.33 -2.99
C ILE A 392 3.33 -9.55 -3.06
N PRO A 393 2.55 -9.43 -1.96
CA PRO A 393 1.09 -9.47 -2.02
C PRO A 393 0.49 -8.49 -3.03
N SER A 394 0.95 -7.23 -3.02
CA SER A 394 0.47 -6.20 -3.94
C SER A 394 0.75 -6.56 -5.39
N LYS A 395 1.95 -7.06 -5.71
CA LYS A 395 2.30 -7.50 -7.06
C LYS A 395 1.47 -8.70 -7.52
N ILE A 396 1.22 -9.69 -6.65
CA ILE A 396 0.34 -10.83 -6.99
C ILE A 396 -1.03 -10.34 -7.46
N VAL A 397 -1.62 -9.36 -6.77
CA VAL A 397 -2.96 -8.84 -7.10
C VAL A 397 -2.95 -7.92 -8.32
N ASN A 398 -1.96 -7.02 -8.43
CA ASN A 398 -2.00 -5.88 -9.35
C ASN A 398 -1.12 -6.03 -10.59
N GLU A 399 -0.11 -6.92 -10.57
CA GLU A 399 0.90 -7.03 -11.64
C GLU A 399 1.08 -8.48 -12.13
N GLY A 400 0.71 -9.47 -11.31
CA GLY A 400 0.88 -10.89 -11.59
C GLY A 400 1.98 -11.56 -10.76
N VAL A 401 1.90 -12.89 -10.67
CA VAL A 401 2.78 -13.72 -9.82
C VAL A 401 4.25 -13.64 -10.24
N GLU A 402 4.55 -13.52 -11.54
CA GLU A 402 5.93 -13.39 -12.05
C GLU A 402 6.63 -12.15 -11.49
N LYS A 403 5.93 -11.01 -11.40
CA LYS A 403 6.48 -9.78 -10.81
C LYS A 403 6.67 -9.89 -9.31
N ALA A 404 5.77 -10.59 -8.63
CA ALA A 404 5.91 -10.87 -7.21
C ALA A 404 7.11 -11.79 -6.94
N GLU A 405 7.33 -12.77 -7.81
CA GLU A 405 8.45 -13.71 -7.77
C GLU A 405 9.81 -13.02 -7.94
N GLU A 406 9.94 -12.07 -8.87
CA GLU A 406 11.13 -11.21 -8.99
C GLU A 406 11.45 -10.52 -7.65
N ALA A 407 10.46 -9.89 -7.02
CA ALA A 407 10.63 -9.21 -5.74
C ALA A 407 11.00 -10.16 -4.60
N LEU A 408 10.34 -11.33 -4.55
CA LEU A 408 10.57 -12.38 -3.58
C LEU A 408 12.01 -12.89 -3.63
N LEU A 409 12.56 -13.11 -4.82
CA LEU A 409 13.95 -13.52 -4.99
C LEU A 409 14.95 -12.45 -4.53
N GLU A 410 14.64 -11.16 -4.72
CA GLU A 410 15.46 -10.08 -4.16
C GLU A 410 15.49 -10.11 -2.63
N TYR A 411 14.33 -10.24 -1.97
CA TYR A 411 14.28 -10.34 -0.50
C TYR A 411 14.97 -11.61 0.01
N LYS A 412 14.75 -12.76 -0.63
CA LYS A 412 15.45 -14.01 -0.28
C LYS A 412 16.96 -13.87 -0.42
N ALA A 413 17.44 -13.15 -1.45
CA ALA A 413 18.87 -12.90 -1.62
C ALA A 413 19.46 -11.97 -0.55
N ILE A 414 18.67 -11.10 0.06
CA ILE A 414 19.12 -10.18 1.13
C ILE A 414 19.10 -10.88 2.49
N PHE A 415 18.04 -11.63 2.80
CA PHE A 415 17.76 -12.11 4.16
C PHE A 415 17.89 -13.63 4.34
N GLY A 416 18.01 -14.41 3.26
CA GLY A 416 18.20 -15.86 3.31
C GLY A 416 17.06 -16.57 4.06
N ASP A 417 17.42 -17.32 5.11
CA ASP A 417 16.50 -18.10 5.94
C ASP A 417 15.70 -17.25 6.95
N ASP A 418 16.02 -15.96 7.06
CA ASP A 418 15.31 -15.00 7.90
C ASP A 418 14.24 -14.22 7.11
N PHE A 419 13.85 -14.73 5.94
CA PHE A 419 12.74 -14.24 5.14
C PHE A 419 11.56 -15.21 5.15
N TYR A 420 10.37 -14.69 5.47
CA TYR A 420 9.15 -15.48 5.63
C TYR A 420 7.99 -14.89 4.81
N LEU A 421 7.14 -15.76 4.28
CA LEU A 421 5.92 -15.37 3.58
C LEU A 421 4.76 -15.28 4.58
N GLU A 422 4.18 -14.11 4.71
CA GLU A 422 3.14 -13.82 5.70
C GLU A 422 1.75 -14.14 5.15
N LEU A 423 0.98 -14.93 5.90
CA LEU A 423 -0.39 -15.32 5.59
C LEU A 423 -1.35 -14.69 6.60
N GLN A 424 -2.41 -14.09 6.08
CA GLN A 424 -3.44 -13.41 6.87
C GLN A 424 -4.84 -13.81 6.37
N ARG A 425 -5.81 -13.88 7.28
CA ARG A 425 -7.20 -14.26 6.95
C ARG A 425 -8.21 -13.45 7.76
N HIS A 426 -8.83 -12.49 7.11
CA HIS A 426 -9.75 -11.53 7.74
C HIS A 426 -11.17 -11.66 7.18
N LYS A 427 -11.78 -12.84 7.37
CA LYS A 427 -13.16 -13.08 6.96
C LYS A 427 -14.12 -12.38 7.92
N SER A 428 -14.80 -11.37 7.43
CA SER A 428 -15.69 -10.50 8.22
C SER A 428 -17.14 -10.98 8.25
N GLY A 429 -17.56 -11.76 7.25
CA GLY A 429 -18.96 -12.12 7.04
C GLY A 429 -19.79 -11.02 6.35
N ASP A 430 -19.22 -9.83 6.15
CA ASP A 430 -19.77 -8.80 5.28
C ASP A 430 -19.39 -9.12 3.82
N PRO A 431 -20.38 -9.31 2.91
CA PRO A 431 -20.09 -9.71 1.54
C PRO A 431 -19.23 -8.72 0.74
N GLU A 432 -19.31 -7.42 1.03
CA GLU A 432 -18.51 -6.41 0.33
C GLU A 432 -17.07 -6.42 0.84
N MET A 433 -16.88 -6.44 2.16
CA MET A 433 -15.54 -6.50 2.76
C MET A 433 -14.85 -7.82 2.45
N ASP A 434 -15.57 -8.94 2.49
CA ASP A 434 -15.00 -10.25 2.15
C ASP A 434 -14.56 -10.27 0.68
N ARG A 435 -15.36 -9.72 -0.24
CA ARG A 435 -14.98 -9.60 -1.65
C ARG A 435 -13.76 -8.69 -1.87
N ARG A 436 -13.61 -7.65 -1.07
CA ARG A 436 -12.52 -6.67 -1.20
C ARG A 436 -11.22 -7.11 -0.54
N VAL A 437 -11.29 -7.78 0.60
CA VAL A 437 -10.12 -8.09 1.43
C VAL A 437 -9.89 -9.60 1.53
N TYR A 438 -10.87 -10.34 2.05
CA TYR A 438 -10.69 -11.76 2.34
C TYR A 438 -10.44 -12.61 1.07
N GLU A 439 -11.20 -12.37 0.00
CA GLU A 439 -10.98 -13.07 -1.27
C GLU A 439 -9.62 -12.75 -1.90
N ASP A 440 -9.05 -11.56 -1.66
CA ASP A 440 -7.69 -11.24 -2.12
C ASP A 440 -6.62 -11.86 -1.23
N GLN A 441 -6.85 -11.89 0.08
CA GLN A 441 -6.01 -12.63 1.01
C GLN A 441 -5.95 -14.11 0.64
N GLU A 442 -7.07 -14.77 0.39
CA GLU A 442 -7.08 -16.18 0.02
C GLU A 442 -6.35 -16.45 -1.31
N TYR A 443 -6.54 -15.57 -2.31
CA TYR A 443 -5.80 -15.68 -3.56
C TYR A 443 -4.30 -15.49 -3.37
N VAL A 444 -3.89 -14.46 -2.64
CA VAL A 444 -2.49 -14.21 -2.31
C VAL A 444 -1.91 -15.36 -1.50
N ASN A 445 -2.63 -15.89 -0.51
CA ASN A 445 -2.19 -17.02 0.32
C ASN A 445 -1.90 -18.25 -0.54
N ILE A 446 -2.78 -18.57 -1.51
CA ILE A 446 -2.57 -19.68 -2.46
C ILE A 446 -1.28 -19.48 -3.27
N GLU A 447 -1.06 -18.28 -3.82
CA GLU A 447 0.15 -18.00 -4.62
C GLU A 447 1.42 -17.96 -3.75
N LEU A 448 1.34 -17.43 -2.52
CA LEU A 448 2.44 -17.46 -1.55
C LEU A 448 2.79 -18.91 -1.15
N LEU A 449 1.81 -19.80 -0.98
CA LEU A 449 2.06 -21.22 -0.72
C LEU A 449 2.78 -21.90 -1.89
N LYS A 450 2.38 -21.62 -3.13
CA LYS A 450 3.08 -22.12 -4.33
C LYS A 450 4.53 -21.63 -4.38
N LEU A 451 4.76 -20.34 -4.11
CA LEU A 451 6.10 -19.73 -4.08
C LEU A 451 6.95 -20.26 -2.91
N SER A 452 6.34 -20.48 -1.75
CA SER A 452 6.95 -21.13 -0.57
C SER A 452 7.53 -22.49 -0.95
N VAL A 453 6.73 -23.36 -1.55
CA VAL A 453 7.16 -24.69 -2.00
C VAL A 453 8.25 -24.58 -3.07
N LYS A 454 8.06 -23.70 -4.07
CA LYS A 454 9.01 -23.52 -5.18
C LYS A 454 10.41 -23.10 -4.73
N TYR A 455 10.50 -22.25 -3.71
CA TYR A 455 11.77 -21.64 -3.27
C TYR A 455 12.23 -22.05 -1.87
N GLY A 456 11.51 -22.98 -1.22
CA GLY A 456 11.77 -23.38 0.15
C GLY A 456 11.78 -22.19 1.11
N ILE A 457 10.77 -21.32 1.04
CA ILE A 457 10.59 -20.19 1.96
C ILE A 457 9.46 -20.52 2.92
N LYS A 458 9.70 -20.39 4.23
CA LYS A 458 8.68 -20.72 5.23
C LYS A 458 7.54 -19.71 5.21
N VAL A 459 6.32 -20.19 5.47
CA VAL A 459 5.14 -19.35 5.67
C VAL A 459 4.91 -19.09 7.15
N VAL A 460 4.28 -17.97 7.50
CA VAL A 460 3.95 -17.62 8.88
C VAL A 460 2.55 -16.99 8.95
N ALA A 461 1.77 -17.39 9.96
CA ALA A 461 0.45 -16.82 10.21
C ALA A 461 0.54 -15.59 11.10
N THR A 462 -0.14 -14.51 10.71
CA THR A 462 -0.28 -13.29 11.53
C THR A 462 -1.72 -12.78 11.45
N ASN A 463 -2.07 -11.82 12.31
CA ASN A 463 -3.41 -11.22 12.32
C ASN A 463 -3.40 -9.69 12.26
N ASP A 464 -2.26 -9.08 11.89
CA ASP A 464 -2.11 -7.63 11.68
C ASP A 464 -2.84 -6.81 12.75
N VAL A 465 -2.49 -7.02 14.02
CA VAL A 465 -3.35 -6.63 15.14
C VAL A 465 -3.37 -5.11 15.31
N HIS A 466 -4.55 -4.50 15.29
CA HIS A 466 -4.73 -3.06 15.52
C HIS A 466 -5.47 -2.73 16.82
N PHE A 467 -6.20 -3.68 17.40
CA PHE A 467 -6.94 -3.52 18.64
C PHE A 467 -6.98 -4.81 19.46
N ILE A 468 -7.36 -4.74 20.74
CA ILE A 468 -7.13 -5.86 21.67
C ILE A 468 -8.28 -6.88 21.63
N ASN A 469 -9.53 -6.40 21.66
CA ASN A 469 -10.70 -7.28 21.68
C ASN A 469 -11.68 -6.97 20.55
N THR A 470 -12.57 -7.91 20.25
CA THR A 470 -13.60 -7.73 19.22
C THR A 470 -14.50 -6.52 19.49
N GLU A 471 -14.81 -6.22 20.76
CA GLU A 471 -15.61 -5.04 21.14
C GLU A 471 -14.93 -3.69 20.82
N ASP A 472 -13.60 -3.67 20.66
CA ASP A 472 -12.85 -2.45 20.37
C ASP A 472 -12.93 -2.04 18.88
N ALA A 473 -13.44 -2.92 18.00
CA ALA A 473 -13.50 -2.69 16.56
C ALA A 473 -14.23 -1.39 16.18
N GLY A 474 -15.34 -1.08 16.85
CA GLY A 474 -16.08 0.16 16.61
C GLY A 474 -15.35 1.41 17.10
N ALA A 475 -14.48 1.31 18.11
CA ALA A 475 -13.63 2.41 18.54
C ALA A 475 -12.47 2.62 17.56
N HIS A 476 -11.87 1.53 17.07
CA HIS A 476 -10.85 1.55 16.03
C HIS A 476 -11.37 2.19 14.73
N ASP A 477 -12.56 1.81 14.25
CA ASP A 477 -13.16 2.38 13.04
C ASP A 477 -13.31 3.92 13.11
N ARG A 478 -13.65 4.45 14.30
CA ARG A 478 -13.72 5.89 14.54
C ARG A 478 -12.34 6.55 14.58
N LEU A 479 -11.33 5.86 15.13
CA LEU A 479 -9.94 6.34 15.10
C LEU A 479 -9.45 6.49 13.65
N ILE A 480 -9.76 5.54 12.77
CA ILE A 480 -9.44 5.61 11.35
C ILE A 480 -10.13 6.81 10.67
N CYS A 481 -11.39 7.08 11.01
CA CYS A 481 -12.11 8.27 10.51
C CYS A 481 -11.41 9.57 10.92
N ILE A 482 -10.96 9.67 12.18
CA ILE A 482 -10.18 10.82 12.67
C ILE A 482 -8.85 10.93 11.92
N GLY A 483 -8.12 9.82 11.78
CA GLY A 483 -6.82 9.78 11.11
C GLY A 483 -6.87 10.15 9.63
N THR A 484 -7.98 9.84 8.96
CA THR A 484 -8.17 10.11 7.52
C THR A 484 -8.97 11.38 7.24
N ALA A 485 -9.43 12.09 8.27
CA ALA A 485 -10.33 13.25 8.17
C ALA A 485 -11.56 12.95 7.29
N ARG A 486 -12.26 11.84 7.62
CA ARG A 486 -13.49 11.39 6.97
C ARG A 486 -14.61 11.21 7.98
N ASP A 487 -15.84 11.46 7.52
CA ASP A 487 -17.05 11.19 8.29
C ASP A 487 -17.39 9.69 8.25
N LEU A 488 -18.10 9.21 9.28
CA LEU A 488 -18.41 7.78 9.44
C LEU A 488 -19.32 7.24 8.32
N ASP A 489 -20.14 8.10 7.73
CA ASP A 489 -21.09 7.82 6.66
C ASP A 489 -20.53 8.11 5.25
N ASP A 490 -19.27 8.54 5.12
CA ASP A 490 -18.63 8.69 3.80
C ASP A 490 -18.41 7.31 3.17
N PRO A 491 -19.08 6.97 2.04
CA PRO A 491 -18.94 5.66 1.39
C PRO A 491 -17.54 5.41 0.79
N LYS A 492 -16.66 6.43 0.75
CA LYS A 492 -15.30 6.34 0.23
C LYS A 492 -14.23 6.31 1.33
N ARG A 493 -14.63 6.28 2.60
CA ARG A 493 -13.66 6.20 3.71
C ARG A 493 -12.91 4.86 3.70
N LEU A 494 -11.81 4.81 4.43
CA LEU A 494 -11.11 3.56 4.70
C LEU A 494 -11.94 2.74 5.69
N HIS A 495 -12.10 1.45 5.39
CA HIS A 495 -12.78 0.48 6.24
C HIS A 495 -11.88 -0.73 6.44
N TYR A 496 -11.70 -1.12 7.70
CA TYR A 496 -11.08 -2.38 8.09
C TYR A 496 -12.14 -3.47 8.20
N THR A 497 -11.71 -4.73 8.14
CA THR A 497 -12.63 -5.88 8.22
C THR A 497 -13.20 -6.09 9.63
N GLN A 498 -12.63 -5.41 10.63
CA GLN A 498 -12.91 -5.59 12.05
C GLN A 498 -12.46 -6.96 12.58
N GLN A 499 -11.59 -7.66 11.84
CA GLN A 499 -10.99 -8.93 12.23
C GLN A 499 -9.58 -8.75 12.84
N GLU A 500 -9.08 -7.53 12.93
CA GLU A 500 -7.73 -7.17 13.34
C GLU A 500 -7.56 -7.09 14.88
N TRP A 501 -8.32 -7.88 15.65
CA TRP A 501 -8.12 -7.97 17.10
C TRP A 501 -6.98 -8.91 17.49
N PHE A 502 -6.51 -8.82 18.74
CA PHE A 502 -5.51 -9.73 19.29
C PHE A 502 -6.12 -11.12 19.54
N LYS A 503 -6.23 -11.94 18.48
CA LYS A 503 -6.79 -13.30 18.54
C LYS A 503 -6.03 -14.20 19.50
N THR A 504 -6.75 -15.13 20.14
CA THR A 504 -6.13 -16.17 20.98
C THR A 504 -5.38 -17.21 20.14
N HIS A 505 -4.52 -17.98 20.80
CA HIS A 505 -3.87 -19.15 20.21
C HIS A 505 -4.89 -20.14 19.61
N GLU A 506 -6.01 -20.38 20.30
CA GLU A 506 -7.08 -21.27 19.81
C GLU A 506 -7.73 -20.70 18.54
N GLU A 507 -8.07 -19.41 18.52
CA GLU A 507 -8.66 -18.75 17.36
C GLU A 507 -7.73 -18.80 16.14
N MET A 508 -6.44 -18.52 16.32
CA MET A 508 -5.45 -18.54 15.24
C MET A 508 -5.20 -19.97 14.72
N SER A 509 -5.15 -20.95 15.62
CA SER A 509 -4.99 -22.36 15.25
C SER A 509 -6.20 -22.88 14.48
N ALA A 510 -7.41 -22.48 14.85
CA ALA A 510 -8.61 -22.81 14.10
C ALA A 510 -8.64 -22.13 12.72
N LEU A 511 -8.20 -20.87 12.63
CA LEU A 511 -8.16 -20.08 11.40
C LEU A 511 -7.20 -20.64 10.34
N PHE A 512 -6.10 -21.26 10.78
CA PHE A 512 -5.06 -21.86 9.93
C PHE A 512 -4.94 -23.37 10.11
N ALA A 513 -6.04 -24.05 10.47
CA ALA A 513 -6.04 -25.50 10.71
C ALA A 513 -5.63 -26.33 9.47
N ASP A 514 -5.78 -25.77 8.27
CA ASP A 514 -5.34 -26.33 6.99
C ASP A 514 -3.83 -26.11 6.69
N ILE A 515 -3.17 -25.20 7.41
CA ILE A 515 -1.74 -24.85 7.26
C ILE A 515 -1.10 -24.72 8.66
N PRO A 516 -1.07 -25.80 9.46
CA PRO A 516 -0.57 -25.75 10.84
C PRO A 516 0.88 -25.29 10.95
N GLU A 517 1.70 -25.50 9.91
CA GLU A 517 3.08 -24.99 9.85
C GLU A 517 3.16 -23.46 9.90
N ALA A 518 2.15 -22.73 9.39
CA ALA A 518 2.15 -21.27 9.43
C ALA A 518 2.03 -20.76 10.88
N VAL A 519 1.24 -21.45 11.71
CA VAL A 519 1.13 -21.18 13.15
C VAL A 519 2.42 -21.59 13.86
N ALA A 520 2.93 -22.80 13.61
CA ALA A 520 4.15 -23.30 14.26
C ALA A 520 5.38 -22.44 13.97
N ASN A 521 5.52 -21.91 12.75
CA ASN A 521 6.65 -21.05 12.36
C ASN A 521 6.64 -19.70 13.10
N THR A 522 5.51 -19.28 13.68
CA THR A 522 5.50 -18.09 14.56
C THR A 522 6.38 -18.30 15.78
N GLN A 523 6.29 -19.49 16.39
CA GLN A 523 7.11 -19.85 17.53
C GLN A 523 8.57 -20.07 17.12
N GLU A 524 8.83 -20.65 15.94
CA GLU A 524 10.20 -20.76 15.43
C GLU A 524 10.88 -19.38 15.33
N ILE A 525 10.19 -18.38 14.80
CA ILE A 525 10.71 -17.00 14.75
C ILE A 525 10.94 -16.48 16.17
N ALA A 526 9.97 -16.68 17.08
CA ALA A 526 10.13 -16.27 18.47
C ALA A 526 11.35 -16.93 19.12
N ASP A 527 11.64 -18.20 18.83
CA ASP A 527 12.78 -18.95 19.37
C ASP A 527 14.12 -18.46 18.80
N LYS A 528 14.15 -18.01 17.54
CA LYS A 528 15.34 -17.38 16.91
C LYS A 528 15.73 -16.04 17.55
N VAL A 529 14.76 -15.30 18.10
CA VAL A 529 14.99 -13.96 18.65
C VAL A 529 15.72 -14.06 20.00
N GLU A 530 16.76 -13.27 20.21
CA GLU A 530 17.46 -13.16 21.49
C GLU A 530 16.76 -12.14 22.40
N VAL A 531 16.86 -12.33 23.72
CA VAL A 531 16.49 -11.29 24.68
C VAL A 531 17.74 -10.47 24.99
N TYR A 532 17.70 -9.18 24.67
CA TYR A 532 18.79 -8.24 24.90
C TYR A 532 18.32 -7.03 25.74
N GLU A 533 19.28 -6.38 26.40
CA GLU A 533 19.03 -5.24 27.28
C GLU A 533 19.03 -3.94 26.48
N LEU A 534 18.09 -3.04 26.81
CA LEU A 534 18.00 -1.71 26.19
C LEU A 534 18.54 -0.62 27.12
N ASP A 535 18.61 -0.90 28.42
CA ASP A 535 19.24 -0.01 29.38
C ASP A 535 20.76 -0.02 29.25
N HIS A 536 21.33 1.17 29.33
CA HIS A 536 22.76 1.37 29.30
C HIS A 536 23.15 2.28 30.46
N LYS A 537 24.42 2.17 30.90
CA LYS A 537 24.96 3.14 31.86
C LYS A 537 24.98 4.53 31.20
N PRO A 538 24.83 5.63 31.96
CA PRO A 538 24.86 6.97 31.40
C PRO A 538 26.04 7.18 30.44
N ILE A 539 25.75 7.53 29.18
CA ILE A 539 26.77 7.96 28.21
C ILE A 539 27.00 9.44 28.41
N MET A 540 28.13 9.77 29.02
CA MET A 540 28.57 11.14 29.24
C MET A 540 29.39 11.62 28.04
N PRO A 541 29.10 12.79 27.47
CA PRO A 541 30.03 13.45 26.55
C PRO A 541 31.34 13.75 27.27
N GLU A 542 32.46 13.64 26.55
CA GLU A 542 33.75 14.08 27.07
C GLU A 542 33.84 15.60 26.99
N PHE A 543 34.30 16.26 28.06
CA PHE A 543 34.57 17.69 28.05
C PHE A 543 36.02 17.93 27.61
N GLU A 544 36.23 18.82 26.64
CA GLU A 544 37.58 19.18 26.21
C GLU A 544 38.30 19.97 27.31
N ILE A 545 39.36 19.38 27.87
CA ILE A 545 40.13 19.98 28.95
C ILE A 545 41.18 20.95 28.38
N PRO A 546 41.13 22.25 28.71
CA PRO A 546 42.11 23.21 28.21
C PRO A 546 43.48 23.00 28.89
N ALA A 547 44.56 23.24 28.15
CA ALA A 547 45.90 23.32 28.75
C ALA A 547 45.97 24.52 29.73
N PRO A 548 46.70 24.42 30.86
CA PRO A 548 47.63 23.34 31.24
C PRO A 548 46.99 22.25 32.14
N PHE A 549 45.66 22.15 32.21
CA PHE A 549 45.02 21.19 33.11
C PHE A 549 45.18 19.77 32.61
N LYS A 550 45.46 18.85 33.54
CA LYS A 550 45.73 17.44 33.24
C LYS A 550 44.46 16.62 32.98
N ASP A 551 43.35 16.96 33.62
CA ASP A 551 42.11 16.19 33.64
C ASP A 551 40.92 17.07 34.08
N ALA A 552 39.70 16.54 33.91
CA ALA A 552 38.45 17.20 34.28
C ALA A 552 38.38 17.60 35.76
N ASN A 553 38.97 16.80 36.66
CA ASN A 553 38.97 17.10 38.09
C ASN A 553 39.84 18.32 38.42
N ALA A 554 41.03 18.41 37.82
CA ALA A 554 41.93 19.53 37.99
C ALA A 554 41.31 20.83 37.45
N TYR A 555 40.68 20.75 36.27
CA TYR A 555 40.02 21.91 35.68
C TYR A 555 38.78 22.34 36.46
N LEU A 556 37.92 21.38 36.83
CA LEU A 556 36.73 21.65 37.65
C LEU A 556 37.12 22.30 38.97
N ARG A 557 38.15 21.79 39.64
CA ARG A 557 38.67 22.39 40.87
C ARG A 557 39.06 23.85 40.65
N ASP A 558 39.84 24.15 39.62
CA ASP A 558 40.28 25.50 39.33
C ASP A 558 39.11 26.48 39.14
N ILE A 559 38.17 26.14 38.26
CA ILE A 559 37.00 27.00 37.99
C ILE A 559 36.06 27.13 39.21
N THR A 560 35.96 26.09 40.06
CA THR A 560 35.17 26.15 41.28
C THR A 560 35.79 27.14 42.26
N TYR A 561 37.11 27.11 42.42
CA TYR A 561 37.82 28.06 43.29
C TYR A 561 37.79 29.49 42.72
N GLU A 562 37.91 29.68 41.41
CA GLU A 562 37.73 31.00 40.79
C GLU A 562 36.30 31.52 40.98
N GLY A 563 35.29 30.69 40.73
CA GLY A 563 33.89 31.05 40.96
C GLY A 563 33.56 31.32 42.44
N ALA A 564 34.24 30.66 43.38
CA ALA A 564 34.09 30.93 44.81
C ALA A 564 34.64 32.30 45.18
N LYS A 565 35.82 32.69 44.65
CA LYS A 565 36.41 34.03 44.88
C LYS A 565 35.49 35.17 44.43
N GLU A 566 34.74 34.96 43.36
CA GLU A 566 33.79 35.97 42.86
C GLU A 566 32.52 36.07 43.73
N ARG A 567 32.11 34.97 44.38
CA ARG A 567 30.83 34.87 45.10
C ARG A 567 30.92 35.13 46.58
N TYR A 568 32.07 34.86 47.20
CA TYR A 568 32.27 34.93 48.63
C TYR A 568 33.33 35.98 48.98
N PRO A 569 33.05 36.96 49.86
CA PRO A 569 33.99 38.01 50.23
C PRO A 569 35.26 37.50 50.92
N GLU A 570 35.15 36.44 51.72
CA GLU A 570 36.25 35.79 52.43
C GLU A 570 36.16 34.26 52.26
N MET A 571 37.31 33.61 52.14
CA MET A 571 37.41 32.16 51.98
C MET A 571 37.98 31.54 53.25
N ASP A 572 37.09 31.34 54.23
CA ASP A 572 37.39 30.71 55.50
C ASP A 572 37.61 29.19 55.37
N ASP A 573 38.07 28.57 56.45
CA ASP A 573 38.40 27.14 56.45
C ASP A 573 37.15 26.26 56.25
N ALA A 574 35.98 26.70 56.74
CA ALA A 574 34.72 25.98 56.58
C ALA A 574 34.26 25.94 55.11
N LEU A 575 34.39 27.04 54.37
CA LEU A 575 34.06 27.10 52.95
C LEU A 575 35.04 26.26 52.12
N ARG A 576 36.35 26.30 52.42
CA ARG A 576 37.35 25.48 51.74
C ARG A 576 37.10 24.00 51.95
N GLU A 577 36.86 23.59 53.20
CA GLU A 577 36.53 22.21 53.54
C GLU A 577 35.27 21.74 52.78
N ARG A 578 34.26 22.59 52.68
CA ARG A 578 33.05 22.29 51.92
C ARG A 578 33.31 22.12 50.42
N ILE A 579 34.06 23.03 49.81
CA ILE A 579 34.40 22.96 48.37
C ILE A 579 35.20 21.68 48.08
N ASP A 580 36.25 21.42 48.86
CA ASP A 580 37.10 20.24 48.64
C ASP A 580 36.33 18.94 48.89
N PHE A 581 35.43 18.89 49.89
CA PHE A 581 34.54 17.75 50.13
C PHE A 581 33.61 17.46 48.95
N GLU A 582 32.96 18.50 48.39
CA GLU A 582 32.07 18.32 47.24
C GLU A 582 32.84 17.91 45.98
N LEU A 583 33.98 18.55 45.70
CA LEU A 583 34.83 18.19 44.56
C LEU A 583 35.34 16.75 44.65
N GLU A 584 35.76 16.30 45.85
CA GLU A 584 36.22 14.91 46.02
C GLU A 584 35.05 13.91 45.89
N THR A 585 33.84 14.29 46.31
CA THR A 585 32.63 13.50 46.09
C THR A 585 32.31 13.38 44.61
N ILE A 586 32.31 14.49 43.86
CA ILE A 586 32.06 14.53 42.41
C ILE A 586 33.07 13.66 41.67
N LYS A 587 34.35 13.78 42.03
CA LYS A 587 35.45 12.96 41.50
C LYS A 587 35.23 11.48 41.78
N SER A 588 34.87 11.12 43.01
CA SER A 588 34.64 9.73 43.42
C SER A 588 33.45 9.09 42.70
N MET A 589 32.42 9.88 42.37
CA MET A 589 31.25 9.41 41.62
C MET A 589 31.45 9.42 40.09
N GLY A 590 32.55 10.00 39.59
CA GLY A 590 32.83 10.06 38.15
C GLY A 590 31.98 11.08 37.39
N PHE A 591 31.59 12.19 38.03
CA PHE A 591 30.80 13.25 37.41
C PHE A 591 31.51 14.59 37.11
N PRO A 592 32.85 14.72 37.05
CA PRO A 592 33.45 16.03 36.82
C PRO A 592 33.06 16.63 35.46
N ASP A 593 33.01 15.81 34.40
CA ASP A 593 32.61 16.26 33.06
C ASP A 593 31.17 16.75 33.01
N TYR A 594 30.25 16.13 33.77
CA TYR A 594 28.87 16.62 33.89
C TYR A 594 28.83 18.06 34.39
N PHE A 595 29.57 18.35 35.47
CA PHE A 595 29.63 19.69 36.05
C PHE A 595 30.27 20.69 35.08
N LEU A 596 31.33 20.28 34.37
CA LEU A 596 31.99 21.11 33.36
C LEU A 596 31.05 21.45 32.20
N ILE A 597 30.35 20.46 31.63
CA ILE A 597 29.38 20.66 30.55
C ILE A 597 28.27 21.61 31.01
N VAL A 598 27.70 21.37 32.19
CA VAL A 598 26.62 22.21 32.73
C VAL A 598 27.10 23.63 32.99
N TRP A 599 28.28 23.80 33.58
CA TRP A 599 28.87 25.11 33.79
C TRP A 599 29.11 25.85 32.47
N ASP A 600 29.64 25.17 31.45
CA ASP A 600 30.01 25.76 30.17
C ASP A 600 28.79 26.31 29.42
N PHE A 601 27.73 25.52 29.23
CA PHE A 601 26.56 26.02 28.50
C PHE A 601 25.83 27.11 29.29
N LEU A 602 25.85 27.08 30.63
CA LEU A 602 25.26 28.13 31.47
C LEU A 602 26.07 29.43 31.39
N LYS A 603 27.40 29.34 31.33
CA LYS A 603 28.28 30.49 31.13
C LYS A 603 28.05 31.09 29.75
N ALA A 604 28.08 30.27 28.70
CA ALA A 604 27.84 30.71 27.33
C ALA A 604 26.46 31.38 27.16
N ALA A 605 25.40 30.80 27.75
CA ALA A 605 24.07 31.40 27.73
C ALA A 605 24.08 32.82 28.33
N ARG A 606 24.72 33.03 29.48
CA ARG A 606 24.81 34.35 30.12
C ARG A 606 25.62 35.35 29.28
N GLU A 607 26.74 34.92 28.71
CA GLU A 607 27.57 35.76 27.82
C GLU A 607 26.80 36.19 26.56
N MET A 608 25.91 35.34 26.05
CA MET A 608 25.02 35.63 24.92
C MET A 608 23.78 36.46 25.32
N GLY A 609 23.62 36.82 26.60
CA GLY A 609 22.44 37.52 27.09
C GLY A 609 21.18 36.66 27.20
N VAL A 610 21.32 35.33 27.20
CA VAL A 610 20.22 34.38 27.42
C VAL A 610 20.03 34.16 28.92
N SER A 611 18.85 34.54 29.41
CA SER A 611 18.47 34.33 30.81
C SER A 611 18.38 32.84 31.14
N VAL A 612 19.07 32.43 32.20
CA VAL A 612 19.01 31.07 32.75
C VAL A 612 18.21 31.05 34.05
N GLY A 613 17.26 30.11 34.17
CA GLY A 613 16.39 30.00 35.34
C GLY A 613 17.15 29.63 36.63
N PRO A 614 16.54 29.86 37.81
CA PRO A 614 17.17 29.52 39.09
C PRO A 614 17.13 28.02 39.43
N GLY A 615 16.50 27.16 38.62
CA GLY A 615 16.25 25.74 38.91
C GLY A 615 17.52 24.92 39.22
N ARG A 616 17.40 24.01 40.20
CA ARG A 616 18.48 23.20 40.80
C ARG A 616 18.03 21.76 41.15
N GLY A 617 17.06 21.22 40.42
CA GLY A 617 16.50 19.88 40.63
C GLY A 617 15.66 19.44 39.45
#